data_AF-A0A428T899-F1
#
_entry.id   AF-A0A428T899-F1
#
_cell.length_a   1.000
_cell.length_b   1.000
_cell.length_c   1.000
_cell.angle_alpha   90.00
_cell.angle_beta   90.00
_cell.angle_gamma   90.00
#
_symmetry.space_group_name_H-M   'P 1'
#
loop_
_entity.id
_entity.type
_entity.pdbx_description
1 polymer ?
#
loop_
_entity_poly.entity_id
_entity_poly.type
_entity_poly.pdbx_seq_one_letter_code
_entity_poly.pdbx_strand_id
1 'polypeptide(L)'
;MFNDLSSRDYAIEFAHFLKGLDHSPVQAMQDLVKYNDDHASECFPPGSPGQEILVNAVKTNISDAKYEEYKNTLRTNNKDLGIDKALKEYEVDVIVGTPTGRMLTVAALAGYPIGSLPLGYARFNGRPFGLAVIAPANAEILALSVMSAWEATFPQRKPPPQLRNWGEESSEK
;
A
#
# COMPACT_ATOMS: atom_id res chain seq x y z
N MET A 1 13.59 -7.12 9.83
CA MET A 1 14.04 -6.68 8.50
C MET A 1 13.09 -5.65 7.87
N PHE A 2 11.95 -6.04 7.27
CA PHE A 2 11.05 -5.06 6.61
C PHE A 2 10.52 -3.98 7.57
N ASN A 3 10.00 -4.38 8.73
CA ASN A 3 9.49 -3.43 9.72
C ASN A 3 10.58 -2.46 10.20
N ASP A 4 11.81 -2.95 10.40
CA ASP A 4 12.92 -2.09 10.84
C ASP A 4 13.31 -1.06 9.77
N LEU A 5 13.38 -1.46 8.50
CA LEU A 5 13.64 -0.54 7.39
C LEU A 5 12.54 0.51 7.28
N SER A 6 11.29 0.06 7.17
CA SER A 6 10.13 0.94 7.01
C SER A 6 9.96 1.89 8.19
N SER A 7 10.19 1.41 9.43
CA SER A 7 10.09 2.24 10.64
C SER A 7 11.19 3.30 10.70
N ARG A 8 12.44 2.93 10.36
CA ARG A 8 13.57 3.87 10.28
C ARG A 8 13.34 4.93 9.20
N ASP A 9 13.01 4.49 7.98
CA ASP A 9 12.77 5.39 6.85
C ASP A 9 11.57 6.30 7.12
N TYR A 10 10.49 5.77 7.70
CA TYR A 10 9.32 6.58 8.00
C TYR A 10 9.62 7.72 8.97
N ALA A 11 10.39 7.47 10.04
CA ALA A 11 10.77 8.53 10.98
C ALA A 11 11.61 9.63 10.32
N ILE A 12 12.56 9.25 9.46
CA ILE A 12 13.46 10.17 8.75
C ILE A 12 12.69 10.98 7.69
N GLU A 13 11.98 10.28 6.80
CA GLU A 13 11.26 10.89 5.68
C GLU A 13 10.08 11.74 6.15
N PHE A 14 9.43 11.38 7.26
CA PHE A 14 8.41 12.23 7.87
C PHE A 14 8.98 13.58 8.30
N ALA A 15 10.11 13.60 9.01
CA ALA A 15 10.78 14.85 9.40
C ALA A 15 11.26 15.66 8.17
N HIS A 16 11.70 14.98 7.10
CA HIS A 16 12.05 15.65 5.84
C HIS A 16 10.84 16.28 5.15
N PHE A 17 9.73 15.55 5.07
CA PHE A 17 8.47 16.02 4.49
C PHE A 17 7.96 17.28 5.21
N LEU A 18 8.02 17.31 6.55
CA LEU A 18 7.55 18.43 7.35
C LEU A 18 8.31 19.74 7.09
N LYS A 19 9.58 19.68 6.67
CA LYS A 19 10.35 20.88 6.28
C LYS A 19 9.79 21.59 5.05
N GLY A 20 8.97 20.91 4.26
CA GLY A 20 8.29 21.49 3.10
C GLY A 20 6.99 22.21 3.44
N LEU A 21 6.55 22.21 4.70
CA LEU A 21 5.34 22.88 5.14
C LEU A 21 5.66 24.28 5.68
N ASP A 22 4.88 25.28 5.30
CA ASP A 22 5.02 26.64 5.82
C ASP A 22 4.77 26.68 7.34
N HIS A 23 3.83 25.87 7.81
CA HIS A 23 3.44 25.75 9.21
C HIS A 23 3.16 24.30 9.57
N SER A 24 3.74 23.83 10.69
CA SER A 24 3.42 22.52 11.26
C SER A 24 3.55 22.56 12.79
N PRO A 25 2.54 22.05 13.53
CA PRO A 25 2.61 21.95 15.00
C PRO A 25 3.58 20.86 15.48
N VAL A 26 4.07 20.02 14.58
CA VAL A 26 5.03 18.93 14.84
C VAL A 26 6.20 19.03 13.87
N GLN A 27 7.40 18.61 14.27
CA GLN A 27 8.61 18.69 13.43
C GLN A 27 9.28 17.32 13.23
N ALA A 28 8.95 16.34 14.08
CA ALA A 28 9.39 14.96 13.96
C ALA A 28 8.31 13.96 14.43
N MET A 29 8.57 12.67 14.21
CA MET A 29 7.65 11.59 14.60
C MET A 29 7.39 11.58 16.12
N GLN A 30 8.38 11.94 16.93
CA GLN A 30 8.29 12.06 18.39
C GLN A 30 7.26 13.12 18.81
N ASP A 31 7.22 14.25 18.10
CA ASP A 31 6.27 15.32 18.37
C ASP A 31 4.85 14.87 18.02
N LEU A 32 4.68 14.11 16.94
CA LEU A 32 3.39 13.54 16.57
C LEU A 32 2.90 12.53 17.62
N VAL A 33 3.79 11.67 18.12
CA VAL A 33 3.46 10.73 19.20
C VAL A 33 2.98 11.49 20.43
N LYS A 34 3.74 12.50 20.85
CA LYS A 34 3.38 13.35 21.98
C LYS A 34 2.07 14.10 21.75
N TYR A 35 1.87 14.67 20.56
CA TYR A 35 0.65 15.38 20.20
C TYR A 35 -0.58 14.47 20.36
N ASN A 36 -0.51 13.24 19.84
CA ASN A 36 -1.60 12.29 19.96
C ASN A 36 -1.89 11.92 21.43
N ASP A 37 -0.85 11.75 22.24
CA ASP A 37 -1.00 11.47 23.67
C ASP A 37 -1.65 12.65 24.42
N ASP A 38 -1.25 13.88 24.12
CA ASP A 38 -1.81 15.10 24.72
C ASP A 38 -3.26 15.36 24.27
N HIS A 39 -3.67 14.82 23.11
CA HIS A 39 -5.02 14.95 22.52
C HIS A 39 -5.74 13.59 22.44
N ALA A 40 -5.50 12.70 23.41
CA ALA A 40 -5.99 11.32 23.37
C ALA A 40 -7.50 11.19 23.12
N SER A 41 -8.33 12.11 23.64
CA SER A 41 -9.79 12.10 23.41
C SER A 41 -10.19 12.29 21.95
N GLU A 42 -9.34 12.93 21.15
CA GLU A 42 -9.56 13.19 19.72
C GLU A 42 -8.82 12.17 18.85
N CYS A 43 -7.59 11.81 19.26
CA CYS A 43 -6.70 10.99 18.46
C CYS A 43 -6.89 9.46 18.67
N PHE A 44 -7.49 9.02 19.78
CA PHE A 44 -7.67 7.60 20.10
C PHE A 44 -9.15 7.21 20.26
N PRO A 45 -9.85 6.94 19.15
CA PRO A 45 -11.23 6.47 19.21
C PRO A 45 -11.33 5.10 19.90
N PRO A 46 -12.46 4.76 20.54
CA PRO A 46 -12.61 3.53 21.33
C PRO A 46 -12.28 2.22 20.59
N GLY A 47 -12.47 2.18 19.26
CA GLY A 47 -12.18 1.00 18.43
C GLY A 47 -10.74 0.90 17.92
N SER A 48 -9.90 1.92 18.15
CA SER A 48 -8.50 1.96 17.68
C SER A 48 -7.64 2.81 18.62
N PRO A 49 -7.42 2.38 19.87
CA PRO A 49 -6.89 3.24 20.93
C PRO A 49 -5.36 3.30 20.97
N GLY A 50 -4.67 3.37 19.84
CA GLY A 50 -3.21 3.23 19.83
C GLY A 50 -2.49 3.88 18.67
N GLN A 51 -1.17 3.99 18.84
CA GLN A 51 -0.23 4.54 17.87
C GLN A 51 1.09 3.75 17.85
N GLU A 52 1.01 2.42 17.97
CA GLU A 52 2.18 1.56 18.11
C GLU A 52 3.12 1.63 16.92
N ILE A 53 2.61 1.83 15.70
CA ILE A 53 3.43 2.00 14.50
C ILE A 53 4.32 3.26 14.62
N LEU A 54 3.76 4.38 15.10
CA LEU A 54 4.50 5.63 15.29
C LEU A 54 5.53 5.48 16.42
N VAL A 55 5.13 4.86 17.52
CA VAL A 55 6.01 4.56 18.65
C VAL A 55 7.15 3.63 18.24
N ASN A 56 6.88 2.61 17.42
CA ASN A 56 7.90 1.72 16.89
C ASN A 56 8.84 2.45 15.93
N ALA A 57 8.35 3.35 15.08
CA ALA A 57 9.17 4.21 14.24
C ALA A 57 10.15 5.05 15.06
N VAL A 58 9.66 5.69 16.13
CA VAL A 58 10.50 6.46 17.07
C VAL A 58 11.56 5.59 17.76
N LYS A 59 11.21 4.35 18.14
CA LYS A 59 12.11 3.42 18.85
C LYS A 59 13.10 2.72 17.94
N THR A 60 12.84 2.65 16.64
CA THR A 60 13.67 1.90 15.72
C THR A 60 15.02 2.58 15.55
N ASN A 61 16.08 1.86 15.89
CA ASN A 61 17.45 2.33 15.80
C ASN A 61 18.36 1.23 15.24
N ILE A 62 18.26 0.97 13.94
CA ILE A 62 19.16 0.06 13.24
C ILE A 62 20.36 0.83 12.69
N SER A 63 21.55 0.23 12.76
CA SER A 63 22.77 0.82 12.18
C SER A 63 22.69 0.89 10.65
N ASP A 64 23.47 1.78 10.04
CA ASP A 64 23.56 1.92 8.58
C ASP A 64 24.00 0.63 7.89
N ALA A 65 24.94 -0.10 8.49
CA ALA A 65 25.36 -1.40 8.00
C ALA A 65 24.19 -2.40 7.97
N LYS A 66 23.35 -2.41 9.02
CA LYS A 66 22.17 -3.29 9.09
C LYS A 66 21.08 -2.85 8.11
N TYR A 67 20.91 -1.54 7.94
CA TYR A 67 20.00 -0.96 6.96
C TYR A 67 20.36 -1.43 5.54
N GLU A 68 21.61 -1.28 5.13
CA GLU A 68 22.05 -1.70 3.80
C GLU A 68 21.97 -3.23 3.61
N GLU A 69 22.34 -4.02 4.64
CA GLU A 69 22.15 -5.48 4.62
C GLU A 69 20.68 -5.85 4.37
N TYR A 70 19.77 -5.26 5.12
CA TYR A 70 18.33 -5.52 5.04
C TYR A 70 17.75 -5.09 3.70
N LYS A 71 18.13 -3.90 3.22
CA LYS A 71 17.69 -3.35 1.95
C LYS A 71 18.13 -4.24 0.79
N ASN A 72 19.41 -4.64 0.76
CA ASN A 72 19.95 -5.52 -0.27
C ASN A 72 19.27 -6.90 -0.23
N THR A 73 19.14 -7.50 0.96
CA THR A 73 18.48 -8.80 1.13
C THR A 73 17.03 -8.77 0.60
N LEU A 74 16.27 -7.73 0.96
CA LEU A 74 14.90 -7.59 0.47
C LEU A 74 14.86 -7.35 -1.03
N ARG A 75 15.74 -6.52 -1.59
CA ARG A 75 15.79 -6.29 -3.04
C ARG A 75 16.10 -7.57 -3.78
N THR A 76 17.17 -8.29 -3.44
CA THR A 76 17.55 -9.54 -4.10
C THR A 76 16.46 -10.60 -4.02
N ASN A 77 15.86 -10.81 -2.83
CA ASN A 77 14.85 -11.85 -2.66
C ASN A 77 13.55 -11.59 -3.41
N ASN A 78 13.12 -10.33 -3.49
CA ASN A 78 11.83 -9.98 -4.10
C ASN A 78 11.94 -9.68 -5.59
N LYS A 79 13.09 -9.17 -6.04
CA LYS A 79 13.38 -8.87 -7.45
C LYS A 79 14.04 -10.06 -8.15
N ASP A 80 15.32 -10.29 -7.91
CA ASP A 80 16.15 -11.19 -8.72
C ASP A 80 15.76 -12.66 -8.52
N LEU A 81 15.63 -13.08 -7.26
CA LEU A 81 15.24 -14.46 -6.89
C LEU A 81 13.70 -14.63 -6.82
N GLY A 82 12.97 -13.53 -6.90
CA GLY A 82 11.52 -13.48 -6.82
C GLY A 82 10.88 -13.34 -8.20
N ILE A 83 10.45 -12.12 -8.52
CA ILE A 83 9.66 -11.86 -9.73
C ILE A 83 10.46 -12.14 -11.01
N ASP A 84 11.71 -11.70 -11.11
CA ASP A 84 12.50 -11.88 -12.35
C ASP A 84 12.75 -13.36 -12.64
N LYS A 85 13.08 -14.12 -11.59
CA LYS A 85 13.24 -15.58 -11.70
C LYS A 85 11.94 -16.22 -12.19
N ALA A 86 10.79 -15.87 -11.60
CA ALA A 86 9.51 -16.44 -11.99
C ALA A 86 9.16 -16.12 -13.45
N LEU A 87 9.29 -14.85 -13.87
CA LEU A 87 9.01 -14.44 -15.25
C LEU A 87 9.89 -15.22 -16.25
N LYS A 88 11.18 -15.38 -15.95
CA LYS A 88 12.14 -16.08 -16.81
C LYS A 88 11.91 -17.60 -16.83
N GLU A 89 11.70 -18.21 -15.68
CA GLU A 89 11.55 -19.67 -15.54
C GLU A 89 10.29 -20.19 -16.24
N TYR A 90 9.20 -19.42 -16.18
CA TYR A 90 7.94 -19.78 -16.82
C TYR A 90 7.75 -19.15 -18.21
N GLU A 91 8.72 -18.38 -18.70
CA GLU A 91 8.68 -17.70 -19.99
C GLU A 91 7.40 -16.86 -20.20
N VAL A 92 7.05 -16.06 -19.19
CA VAL A 92 5.84 -15.21 -19.19
C VAL A 92 6.20 -13.73 -19.07
N ASP A 93 5.36 -12.87 -19.67
CA ASP A 93 5.57 -11.42 -19.68
C ASP A 93 5.12 -10.72 -18.40
N VAL A 94 4.11 -11.26 -17.72
CA VAL A 94 3.51 -10.68 -16.51
C VAL A 94 3.03 -11.78 -15.55
N ILE A 95 2.93 -11.44 -14.27
CA ILE A 95 2.30 -12.29 -13.25
C ILE A 95 0.92 -11.72 -12.94
N VAL A 96 -0.13 -12.53 -13.06
CA VAL A 96 -1.49 -12.15 -12.67
C VAL A 96 -1.95 -13.02 -11.51
N GLY A 97 -2.48 -12.40 -10.47
CA GLY A 97 -2.95 -13.13 -9.29
C GLY A 97 -3.88 -12.31 -8.42
N THR A 98 -4.44 -12.94 -7.39
CA THR A 98 -5.28 -12.24 -6.41
C THR A 98 -4.43 -11.19 -5.65
N PRO A 99 -4.90 -9.94 -5.51
CA PRO A 99 -4.19 -8.86 -4.80
C PRO A 99 -4.26 -9.04 -3.27
N THR A 100 -4.19 -10.28 -2.79
CA THR A 100 -4.29 -10.66 -1.39
C THR A 100 -3.01 -11.38 -0.96
N GLY A 101 -2.62 -11.22 0.30
CA GLY A 101 -1.41 -11.83 0.84
C GLY A 101 -0.13 -11.11 0.40
N ARG A 102 0.98 -11.86 0.26
CA ARG A 102 2.31 -11.27 0.09
C ARG A 102 2.69 -10.90 -1.35
N MET A 103 1.88 -11.27 -2.35
CA MET A 103 2.19 -11.03 -3.77
C MET A 103 2.47 -9.53 -4.04
N LEU A 104 1.60 -8.64 -3.55
CA LEU A 104 1.77 -7.20 -3.71
C LEU A 104 2.96 -6.67 -2.91
N THR A 105 3.19 -7.19 -1.71
CA THR A 105 4.35 -6.82 -0.89
C THR A 105 5.66 -7.18 -1.59
N VAL A 106 5.75 -8.35 -2.22
CA VAL A 106 6.91 -8.77 -3.01
C VAL A 106 7.15 -7.80 -4.17
N ALA A 107 6.10 -7.49 -4.95
CA ALA A 107 6.22 -6.54 -6.07
C ALA A 107 6.58 -5.11 -5.62
N ALA A 108 6.00 -4.63 -4.52
CA ALA A 108 6.33 -3.33 -3.94
C ALA A 108 7.80 -3.27 -3.48
N LEU A 109 8.28 -4.33 -2.81
CA LEU A 109 9.68 -4.44 -2.39
C LEU A 109 10.65 -4.57 -3.56
N ALA A 110 10.23 -5.21 -4.65
CA ALA A 110 10.98 -5.24 -5.91
C ALA A 110 10.96 -3.89 -6.64
N GLY A 111 9.98 -3.02 -6.36
CA GLY A 111 9.76 -1.74 -7.03
C GLY A 111 9.13 -1.90 -8.41
N TYR A 112 8.27 -2.90 -8.58
CA TYR A 112 7.73 -3.28 -9.90
C TYR A 112 6.35 -2.68 -10.14
N PRO A 113 5.98 -2.39 -11.39
CA PRO A 113 4.64 -1.90 -11.72
C PRO A 113 3.57 -2.91 -11.32
N ILE A 114 2.54 -2.43 -10.61
CA ILE A 114 1.36 -3.21 -10.20
C ILE A 114 0.12 -2.53 -10.77
N GLY A 115 -0.69 -3.28 -11.52
CA GLY A 115 -1.98 -2.83 -12.04
C GLY A 115 -3.13 -3.57 -11.37
N SER A 116 -4.24 -2.89 -11.08
CA SER A 116 -5.46 -3.52 -10.58
C SER A 116 -6.38 -3.91 -11.73
N LEU A 117 -6.92 -5.12 -11.68
CA LEU A 117 -7.78 -5.72 -12.70
C LEU A 117 -9.15 -6.09 -12.09
N PRO A 118 -10.16 -5.21 -12.18
CA PRO A 118 -11.50 -5.50 -11.65
C PRO A 118 -12.11 -6.75 -12.30
N LEU A 119 -12.65 -7.69 -11.51
CA LEU A 119 -13.19 -8.95 -12.02
C LEU A 119 -14.68 -9.13 -11.73
N GLY A 120 -15.15 -8.70 -10.54
CA GLY A 120 -16.55 -8.88 -10.19
C GLY A 120 -16.91 -8.43 -8.79
N TYR A 121 -18.06 -8.91 -8.31
CA TYR A 121 -18.63 -8.55 -7.02
C TYR A 121 -19.07 -9.81 -6.26
N ALA A 122 -18.73 -9.87 -4.99
CA ALA A 122 -19.09 -10.98 -4.13
C ALA A 122 -20.62 -11.02 -3.93
N ARG A 123 -21.23 -12.19 -4.17
CA ARG A 123 -22.70 -12.32 -4.13
C ARG A 123 -23.31 -12.05 -2.75
N PHE A 124 -22.58 -12.34 -1.68
CA PHE A 124 -23.10 -12.27 -0.32
C PHE A 124 -23.15 -10.85 0.26
N ASN A 125 -22.39 -9.89 -0.28
CA ASN A 125 -22.34 -8.51 0.24
C ASN A 125 -22.08 -7.43 -0.82
N GLY A 126 -22.02 -7.80 -2.10
CA GLY A 126 -21.73 -6.87 -3.19
C GLY A 126 -20.31 -6.29 -3.18
N ARG A 127 -19.38 -6.81 -2.38
CA ARG A 127 -18.00 -6.28 -2.31
C ARG A 127 -17.27 -6.53 -3.62
N PRO A 128 -16.66 -5.51 -4.26
CA PRO A 128 -15.86 -5.72 -5.46
C PRO A 128 -14.63 -6.59 -5.15
N PHE A 129 -14.25 -7.42 -6.11
CA PHE A 129 -12.99 -8.16 -6.11
C PHE A 129 -12.37 -8.14 -7.51
N GLY A 130 -11.07 -8.34 -7.55
CA GLY A 130 -10.27 -8.28 -8.77
C GLY A 130 -9.01 -9.11 -8.65
N LEU A 131 -8.23 -9.07 -9.71
CA LEU A 131 -6.85 -9.53 -9.75
C LEU A 131 -5.91 -8.32 -9.75
N ALA A 132 -4.62 -8.58 -9.65
CA ALA A 132 -3.58 -7.63 -9.97
C ALA A 132 -2.62 -8.23 -10.99
N VAL A 133 -2.12 -7.38 -11.88
CA VAL A 133 -1.01 -7.69 -12.78
C VAL A 133 0.27 -7.09 -12.22
N ILE A 134 1.36 -7.84 -12.26
CA ILE A 134 2.71 -7.39 -11.95
C ILE A 134 3.52 -7.51 -13.24
N ALA A 135 4.06 -6.37 -13.69
CA ALA A 135 4.95 -6.32 -14.85
C ALA A 135 6.43 -6.26 -14.40
N PRO A 136 7.39 -6.56 -15.29
CA PRO A 136 8.81 -6.39 -15.02
C PRO A 136 9.17 -4.94 -14.69
N ALA A 137 10.38 -4.71 -14.17
CA ALA A 137 10.91 -3.37 -13.94
C ALA A 137 10.80 -2.48 -15.19
N ASN A 138 10.32 -1.24 -15.03
CA ASN A 138 10.17 -0.23 -16.09
C ASN A 138 9.25 -0.65 -17.25
N ALA A 139 8.33 -1.61 -17.01
CA ALA A 139 7.38 -2.10 -18.00
C ALA A 139 5.95 -1.57 -17.75
N GLU A 140 5.81 -0.30 -17.34
CA GLU A 140 4.52 0.33 -17.06
C GLU A 140 3.60 0.31 -18.30
N ILE A 141 4.16 0.49 -19.50
CA ILE A 141 3.40 0.41 -20.75
C ILE A 141 2.80 -0.99 -20.95
N LEU A 142 3.53 -2.05 -20.60
CA LEU A 142 3.03 -3.41 -20.66
C LEU A 142 1.90 -3.63 -19.63
N ALA A 143 2.09 -3.18 -18.38
CA ALA A 143 1.06 -3.26 -17.35
C ALA A 143 -0.23 -2.54 -17.80
N LEU A 144 -0.11 -1.32 -18.35
CA LEU A 144 -1.23 -0.55 -18.88
C LEU A 144 -1.89 -1.23 -20.08
N SER A 145 -1.11 -1.85 -20.96
CA SER A 145 -1.64 -2.61 -22.10
C SER A 145 -2.46 -3.82 -21.63
N VAL A 146 -1.99 -4.55 -20.62
CA VAL A 146 -2.74 -5.65 -20.00
C VAL A 146 -4.02 -5.12 -19.35
N MET A 147 -3.95 -4.01 -18.61
CA MET A 147 -5.14 -3.39 -18.00
C MET A 147 -6.17 -2.95 -19.05
N SER A 148 -5.73 -2.36 -20.15
CA SER A 148 -6.61 -1.94 -21.25
C SER A 148 -7.26 -3.14 -21.92
N ALA A 149 -6.50 -4.20 -22.22
CA ALA A 149 -7.04 -5.43 -22.77
C ALA A 149 -8.03 -6.11 -21.81
N TRP A 150 -7.74 -6.07 -20.50
CA TRP A 150 -8.63 -6.58 -19.47
C TRP A 150 -9.96 -5.81 -19.44
N GLU A 151 -9.92 -4.48 -19.42
CA GLU A 151 -11.13 -3.64 -19.46
C GLU A 151 -11.98 -3.88 -20.72
N ALA A 152 -11.34 -4.11 -21.87
CA ALA A 152 -12.03 -4.38 -23.13
C ALA A 152 -12.67 -5.78 -23.20
N THR A 153 -12.23 -6.73 -22.37
CA THR A 153 -12.65 -8.15 -22.45
C THR A 153 -13.50 -8.61 -21.27
N PHE A 154 -13.35 -7.98 -20.10
CA PHE A 154 -14.10 -8.32 -18.89
C PHE A 154 -15.31 -7.39 -18.69
N PRO A 155 -16.30 -7.80 -17.88
CA PRO A 155 -17.47 -6.97 -17.60
C PRO A 155 -17.07 -5.60 -17.04
N GLN A 156 -17.71 -4.56 -17.58
CA GLN A 156 -17.50 -3.18 -17.14
C GLN A 156 -17.78 -3.02 -15.63
N ARG A 157 -16.89 -2.29 -14.95
CA ARG A 157 -17.03 -1.99 -13.53
C ARG A 157 -18.32 -1.20 -13.29
N LYS A 158 -19.14 -1.67 -12.35
CA LYS A 158 -20.34 -0.95 -11.90
C LYS A 158 -19.97 0.13 -10.88
N PRO A 159 -20.55 1.34 -10.96
CA PRO A 159 -20.44 2.31 -9.88
C PRO A 159 -21.03 1.73 -8.58
N PRO A 160 -20.50 2.10 -7.40
CA PRO A 160 -21.12 1.70 -6.14
C PRO A 160 -22.55 2.25 -6.07
N PRO A 161 -23.48 1.54 -5.39
CA PRO A 161 -24.82 2.09 -5.14
C PRO A 161 -24.71 3.36 -4.30
N GLN A 162 -25.64 4.30 -4.49
CA GLN A 162 -25.72 5.48 -3.64
C GLN A 162 -26.07 5.09 -2.21
N LEU A 163 -25.41 5.73 -1.23
CA LEU A 163 -25.72 5.55 0.18
C LEU A 163 -27.03 6.24 0.59
N ARG A 164 -27.44 7.28 -0.15
CA ARG A 164 -28.68 8.03 0.04
C ARG A 164 -29.24 8.46 -1.32
N ASN A 165 -30.54 8.24 -1.53
CA ASN A 165 -31.28 8.81 -2.64
C ASN A 165 -31.67 10.25 -2.28
N TRP A 166 -30.98 11.24 -2.83
CA TRP A 166 -31.25 12.65 -2.55
C TRP A 166 -32.61 13.15 -3.07
N GLY A 167 -33.32 12.36 -3.87
CA GLY A 167 -34.65 12.67 -4.41
C GLY A 167 -35.81 12.01 -3.66
N GLU A 168 -35.55 11.17 -2.66
CA GLU A 168 -36.56 10.64 -1.75
C GLU A 168 -36.46 11.45 -0.45
N GLU A 169 -37.41 12.35 -0.21
CA GLU A 169 -37.54 13.00 1.10
C GLU A 169 -37.59 11.90 2.15
N SER A 170 -36.73 12.01 3.17
CA SER A 170 -36.72 11.12 4.31
C SER A 170 -38.10 11.15 4.95
N SER A 171 -38.89 10.09 4.72
CA SER A 171 -40.16 9.86 5.40
C SER A 171 -39.91 9.38 6.83
N GLU A 172 -39.14 10.15 7.59
CA GLU A 172 -38.98 9.99 9.03
C GLU A 172 -39.73 11.16 9.70
N LYS A 173 -40.95 10.86 10.13
CA LYS A 173 -41.62 11.51 11.26
C LYS A 173 -41.29 10.73 12.52
#